data_AF-A0A445D8B4-F1
#
_entry.id   AF-A0A445D8B4-F1
#
_cell.length_a   1.000
_cell.length_b   1.000
_cell.length_c   1.000
_cell.angle_alpha   90.00
_cell.angle_beta   90.00
_cell.angle_gamma   90.00
#
_symmetry.space_group_name_H-M   'P 1'
#
loop_
_entity.id
_entity.type
_entity.pdbx_description
1 polymer ?
#
loop_
_entity_poly.entity_id
_entity_poly.type
_entity_poly.pdbx_seq_one_letter_code
_entity_poly.pdbx_strand_id
1 'polypeptide(L)'
;MQRAIEMCMPTTIHRWCIWYIMKTIPNKLNGYKQHEEIEQEMIHVIWNSFTKDAIDRNWNDFVIKFGVRSNKWLSLYEDCHLWIPVYLDHHFWAGMISTQRSESMHACFNKFITRNISLIQFVK
;
A
#
# COMPACT_ATOMS: atom_id res chain seq x y z
N MET A 1 2.21 -6.51 14.16
CA MET A 1 2.88 -7.64 13.47
C MET A 1 4.37 -7.38 13.29
N GLN A 2 4.79 -6.23 12.77
CA GLN A 2 6.20 -5.91 12.52
C GLN A 2 7.16 -6.26 13.67
N ARG A 3 6.95 -5.73 14.89
CA ARG A 3 7.78 -6.07 16.06
C ARG A 3 7.90 -7.57 16.34
N ALA A 4 6.81 -8.32 16.19
CA ALA A 4 6.83 -9.77 16.43
C ALA A 4 7.62 -10.51 15.33
N ILE A 5 7.56 -10.04 14.08
CA ILE A 5 8.36 -10.60 12.98
C ILE A 5 9.84 -10.30 13.22
N GLU A 6 10.18 -9.07 13.59
CA GLU A 6 11.56 -8.68 13.92
C GLU A 6 12.14 -9.53 15.07
N MET A 7 11.32 -9.87 16.07
CA MET A 7 11.74 -10.72 17.20
C MET A 7 11.85 -12.20 16.83
N CYS A 8 10.88 -12.76 16.11
CA CYS A 8 10.80 -14.19 15.86
C CYS A 8 11.52 -14.64 14.58
N MET A 9 11.72 -13.72 13.63
CA MET A 9 12.31 -13.97 12.31
C MET A 9 13.21 -12.79 11.91
N PRO A 10 14.34 -12.57 12.61
CA PRO A 10 15.16 -11.36 12.47
C PRO A 10 15.83 -11.20 11.10
N THR A 11 15.96 -12.30 10.33
CA THR A 11 16.51 -12.28 8.97
C THR A 11 15.44 -12.05 7.90
N THR A 12 14.16 -11.97 8.28
CA THR A 12 13.05 -11.77 7.34
C THR A 12 12.82 -10.29 7.11
N ILE A 13 12.78 -9.90 5.84
CA ILE A 13 12.47 -8.53 5.44
C ILE A 13 10.95 -8.40 5.33
N HIS A 14 10.39 -7.63 6.24
CA HIS A 14 8.96 -7.37 6.27
C HIS A 14 8.59 -6.16 5.42
N ARG A 15 7.98 -6.43 4.25
CA ARG A 15 7.41 -5.42 3.36
C ARG A 15 5.94 -5.17 3.68
N TRP A 16 5.50 -3.92 3.68
CA TRP A 16 4.07 -3.64 3.72
C TRP A 16 3.41 -3.97 2.37
N CYS A 17 2.13 -4.33 2.43
CA CYS A 17 1.40 -4.73 1.24
C CYS A 17 1.02 -3.50 0.40
N ILE A 18 1.77 -3.24 -0.68
CA ILE A 18 1.51 -2.10 -1.59
C ILE A 18 0.08 -2.09 -2.11
N TRP A 19 -0.50 -3.25 -2.40
CA TRP A 19 -1.91 -3.33 -2.79
C TRP A 19 -2.88 -2.80 -1.75
N TYR A 20 -2.66 -3.15 -0.48
CA TYR A 20 -3.51 -2.68 0.59
C TYR A 20 -3.41 -1.16 0.71
N ILE A 21 -2.19 -0.62 0.60
CA ILE A 21 -1.94 0.83 0.55
C ILE A 21 -2.74 1.45 -0.60
N MET A 22 -2.60 0.93 -1.82
CA MET A 22 -3.33 1.43 -3.00
C MET A 22 -4.84 1.38 -2.81
N LYS A 23 -5.37 0.27 -2.29
CA LYS A 23 -6.80 0.11 -2.00
C LYS A 23 -7.32 1.09 -0.94
N THR A 24 -6.46 1.59 -0.06
CA THR A 24 -6.85 2.59 0.94
C THR A 24 -6.85 4.02 0.38
N ILE A 25 -6.16 4.30 -0.73
CA ILE A 25 -6.06 5.64 -1.32
C ILE A 25 -7.43 6.31 -1.50
N PRO A 26 -8.43 5.68 -2.17
CA PRO A 26 -9.72 6.33 -2.39
C PRO A 26 -10.39 6.79 -1.09
N ASN A 27 -10.34 5.95 -0.05
CA ASN A 27 -10.94 6.24 1.25
C ASN A 27 -10.21 7.34 2.02
N LYS A 28 -8.91 7.54 1.76
CA LYS A 28 -8.06 8.51 2.45
C LYS A 28 -8.02 9.87 1.74
N LEU A 29 -8.45 9.89 0.48
CA LEU A 29 -8.51 11.08 -0.35
C LEU A 29 -9.94 11.55 -0.67
N ASN A 30 -10.98 10.81 -0.29
CA ASN A 30 -12.38 11.16 -0.58
C ASN A 30 -12.84 12.56 -0.12
N GLY A 31 -12.14 13.18 0.83
CA GLY A 31 -12.39 14.55 1.29
C GLY A 31 -11.90 15.64 0.33
N TYR A 32 -11.11 15.29 -0.69
CA TYR A 32 -10.57 16.23 -1.67
C TYR A 32 -11.48 16.30 -2.90
N LYS A 33 -11.74 17.51 -3.41
CA LYS A 33 -12.57 17.71 -4.60
C LYS A 33 -12.02 17.01 -5.86
N GLN A 34 -10.70 16.84 -5.94
CA GLN A 34 -9.99 16.22 -7.07
C GLN A 34 -9.47 14.82 -6.70
N HIS A 35 -10.17 14.07 -5.84
CA HIS A 35 -9.65 12.82 -5.28
C HIS A 35 -9.25 11.79 -6.35
N GLU A 36 -9.97 11.70 -7.47
CA GLU A 36 -9.62 10.79 -8.58
C GLU A 36 -8.30 11.17 -9.26
N GLU A 37 -8.08 12.46 -9.49
CA GLU A 37 -6.84 12.98 -10.08
C GLU A 37 -5.65 12.79 -9.12
N ILE A 38 -5.86 13.05 -7.82
CA ILE A 38 -4.84 12.85 -6.78
C ILE A 38 -4.48 11.35 -6.70
N GLU A 39 -5.47 10.46 -6.74
CA GLU A 39 -5.26 9.01 -6.73
C GLU A 39 -4.42 8.57 -7.94
N GLN A 40 -4.79 9.00 -9.15
CA GLN A 40 -4.08 8.64 -10.37
C GLN A 40 -2.64 9.17 -10.36
N GLU A 41 -2.42 10.42 -9.94
CA GLU A 41 -1.07 10.97 -9.85
C GLU A 41 -0.23 10.22 -8.81
N MET A 42 -0.80 9.92 -7.64
CA MET A 42 -0.10 9.17 -6.60
C MET A 42 0.34 7.80 -7.11
N ILE A 43 -0.55 7.07 -7.80
CA ILE A 43 -0.23 5.79 -8.45
C ILE A 43 0.89 6.00 -9.48
N HIS A 44 0.79 7.03 -10.31
CA HIS A 44 1.80 7.34 -11.32
C HIS A 44 3.18 7.57 -10.69
N VAL A 45 3.26 8.40 -9.65
CA VAL A 45 4.49 8.71 -8.90
C VAL A 45 5.11 7.43 -8.34
N ILE A 46 4.31 6.55 -7.73
CA ILE A 46 4.81 5.32 -7.09
C ILE A 46 5.36 4.32 -8.11
N TRP A 47 4.71 4.17 -9.27
CA TRP A 47 5.08 3.14 -10.25
C TRP A 47 6.06 3.60 -11.33
N ASN A 48 6.15 4.90 -11.62
CA ASN A 48 7.00 5.45 -12.69
C ASN A 48 8.26 6.15 -12.20
N SER A 49 8.54 6.08 -10.89
CA SER A 49 9.79 6.57 -10.32
C SER A 49 10.79 5.42 -10.16
N PHE A 50 11.80 5.40 -11.03
CA PHE A 50 12.77 4.30 -11.10
C PHE A 50 14.05 4.51 -10.28
N THR A 51 14.19 5.66 -9.61
CA THR A 51 15.29 5.92 -8.68
C THR A 51 14.77 6.55 -7.39
N LYS A 52 15.53 6.38 -6.30
CA LYS A 52 15.20 6.98 -4.98
C LYS A 52 15.07 8.51 -5.08
N ASP A 53 15.99 9.15 -5.78
CA ASP A 53 15.91 10.60 -6.00
C ASP A 53 14.70 11.01 -6.86
N ALA A 54 14.31 10.18 -7.84
CA ALA A 54 13.14 10.45 -8.68
C ALA A 54 11.84 10.35 -7.87
N ILE A 55 11.70 9.32 -7.03
CA ILE A 55 10.49 9.19 -6.19
C ILE A 55 10.39 10.32 -5.19
N ASP A 56 11.50 10.73 -4.54
CA ASP A 56 11.48 11.81 -3.56
C ASP A 56 11.08 13.16 -4.19
N ARG A 57 11.63 13.46 -5.37
CA ARG A 57 11.25 14.66 -6.13
C ARG A 57 9.78 14.62 -6.56
N ASN A 58 9.39 13.54 -7.25
CA ASN A 58 8.04 13.39 -7.79
C ASN A 58 6.97 13.38 -6.69
N TRP A 59 7.27 12.78 -5.54
CA TRP A 59 6.39 12.79 -4.38
C TRP A 59 6.23 14.19 -3.79
N ASN A 60 7.33 14.94 -3.63
CA ASN A 60 7.27 16.30 -3.14
C ASN A 60 6.48 17.21 -4.11
N ASP A 61 6.70 17.08 -5.41
CA ASP A 61 5.97 17.81 -6.44
C ASP A 61 4.47 17.49 -6.39
N PHE A 62 4.10 16.21 -6.25
CA PHE A 62 2.73 15.76 -6.03
C PHE A 62 2.09 16.41 -4.78
N VAL A 63 2.79 16.37 -3.64
CA VAL A 63 2.29 16.94 -2.38
C VAL A 63 2.04 18.44 -2.49
N ILE A 64 2.93 19.16 -3.18
CA ILE A 64 2.81 20.60 -3.42
C ILE A 64 1.65 20.88 -4.40
N LYS A 65 1.61 20.19 -5.54
CA LYS A 65 0.60 20.35 -6.61
C LYS A 65 -0.82 20.25 -6.07
N PHE A 66 -1.08 19.25 -5.22
CA PHE A 66 -2.43 19.00 -4.70
C PHE A 66 -2.68 19.58 -3.31
N GLY A 67 -1.71 20.25 -2.70
CA GLY A 67 -1.86 20.85 -1.37
C GLY A 67 -2.20 19.84 -0.26
N VAL A 68 -1.79 18.57 -0.44
CA VAL A 68 -2.19 17.44 0.44
C VAL A 68 -1.25 17.27 1.64
N ARG A 69 -0.32 18.21 1.87
CA ARG A 69 0.69 18.14 2.95
C ARG A 69 0.10 17.96 4.35
N SER A 70 -1.10 18.48 4.61
CA SER A 70 -1.78 18.34 5.91
C SER A 70 -2.44 16.97 6.11
N ASN A 71 -2.51 16.12 5.09
CA ASN A 71 -3.08 14.79 5.19
C ASN A 71 -2.14 13.88 5.97
N LYS A 72 -2.48 13.60 7.23
CA LYS A 72 -1.72 12.70 8.11
C LYS A 72 -1.53 11.31 7.51
N TRP A 73 -2.42 10.83 6.65
CA TRP A 73 -2.23 9.52 6.03
C TRP A 73 -1.06 9.50 5.06
N LEU A 74 -0.71 10.64 4.43
CA LEU A 74 0.45 10.75 3.56
C LEU A 74 1.79 10.75 4.31
N SER A 75 1.80 10.80 5.65
CA SER A 75 3.00 10.50 6.44
C SER A 75 3.49 9.06 6.23
N LEU A 76 2.67 8.19 5.61
CA LEU A 76 3.08 6.88 5.10
C LEU A 76 4.36 6.92 4.25
N TYR A 77 4.66 8.07 3.62
CA TYR A 77 5.89 8.25 2.85
C TYR A 77 7.17 8.22 3.71
N GLU A 78 7.09 8.54 5.01
CA GLU A 78 8.23 8.41 5.94
C GLU A 78 8.73 6.96 5.99
N ASP A 79 7.80 6.01 5.85
CA ASP A 79 8.07 4.57 5.80
C ASP A 79 8.14 4.03 4.35
N CYS A 80 8.40 4.89 3.35
CA CYS A 80 8.43 4.51 1.93
C CYS A 80 9.35 3.31 1.62
N HIS A 81 10.43 3.17 2.38
CA HIS A 81 11.38 2.07 2.28
C HIS A 81 10.76 0.68 2.56
N LEU A 82 9.61 0.62 3.23
CA LEU A 82 8.90 -0.63 3.54
C LEU A 82 7.92 -1.06 2.45
N TRP A 83 7.60 -0.20 1.47
CA TRP A 83 6.46 -0.47 0.57
C TRP A 83 6.58 0.06 -0.86
N ILE A 84 7.40 1.08 -1.12
CA ILE A 84 7.60 1.59 -2.48
C ILE A 84 8.58 0.68 -3.23
N PRO A 85 8.27 0.26 -4.47
CA PRO A 85 9.07 -0.72 -5.21
C PRO A 85 10.55 -0.35 -5.37
N VAL A 86 10.86 0.93 -5.63
CA VAL A 86 12.23 1.42 -5.86
C VAL A 86 13.15 1.28 -4.64
N TYR A 87 12.59 1.15 -3.44
CA TYR A 87 13.38 0.91 -2.22
C TYR A 87 13.57 -0.58 -1.92
N LEU A 88 12.85 -1.43 -2.63
CA LEU A 88 12.77 -2.87 -2.37
C LEU A 88 13.40 -3.71 -3.49
N ASP A 89 13.85 -3.07 -4.57
CA ASP A 89 14.43 -3.67 -5.77
C ASP A 89 15.71 -4.48 -5.51
N HIS A 90 16.42 -4.18 -4.42
CA HIS A 90 17.63 -4.89 -3.99
C HIS A 90 17.37 -6.28 -3.40
N HIS A 91 16.11 -6.68 -3.25
CA HIS A 91 15.72 -7.98 -2.69
C HIS A 91 15.00 -8.84 -3.73
N PHE A 92 15.29 -10.14 -3.73
CA PHE A 92 14.60 -11.07 -4.62
C PHE A 92 13.23 -11.43 -4.04
N TRP A 93 12.16 -11.02 -4.73
CA TRP A 93 10.78 -11.28 -4.31
C TRP A 93 10.09 -12.39 -5.11
N ALA A 94 10.79 -13.15 -5.96
CA ALA A 94 10.23 -14.23 -6.78
C ALA A 94 8.98 -13.82 -7.60
N GLY A 95 8.95 -12.58 -8.11
CA GLY A 95 7.79 -12.05 -8.83
C GLY A 95 6.56 -11.74 -7.96
N MET A 96 6.68 -11.84 -6.63
CA MET A 96 5.62 -11.52 -5.68
C MET A 96 5.46 -9.99 -5.51
N ILE A 97 4.84 -9.38 -6.51
CA ILE A 97 4.06 -8.16 -6.30
C ILE A 97 2.89 -8.57 -5.41
N SER A 98 2.58 -7.80 -4.36
CA SER A 98 1.83 -8.23 -3.17
C SER A 98 0.41 -8.79 -3.37
N THR A 99 -0.05 -9.04 -4.58
CA THR A 99 -1.45 -9.14 -4.98
C THR A 99 -1.92 -10.55 -5.35
N GLN A 100 -1.18 -11.31 -6.14
CA GLN A 100 -1.81 -12.46 -6.83
C GLN A 100 -2.39 -13.53 -5.88
N ARG A 101 -1.73 -13.79 -4.74
CA ARG A 101 -2.20 -14.78 -3.75
C ARG A 101 -3.21 -14.22 -2.74
N SER A 102 -3.05 -12.99 -2.25
CA SER A 102 -3.99 -12.43 -1.28
C SER A 102 -5.28 -11.94 -1.92
N GLU A 103 -5.25 -11.46 -3.17
CA GLU A 103 -6.45 -11.06 -3.91
C GLU A 103 -7.35 -12.25 -4.22
N SER A 104 -6.77 -13.37 -4.68
CA SER A 104 -7.55 -14.59 -4.93
C SER A 104 -8.18 -15.12 -3.65
N MET A 105 -7.45 -15.12 -2.53
CA MET A 105 -8.01 -15.48 -1.23
C MET A 105 -9.07 -14.48 -0.74
N HIS A 106 -8.82 -13.17 -0.78
CA HIS A 106 -9.82 -12.17 -0.38
C HIS A 106 -11.06 -12.18 -1.27
N ALA A 107 -10.91 -12.32 -2.59
CA ALA A 107 -12.03 -12.44 -3.50
C ALA A 107 -12.81 -13.74 -3.30
N CYS A 108 -12.14 -14.83 -2.95
CA CYS A 108 -12.79 -16.06 -2.53
C CYS A 108 -13.60 -15.83 -1.26
N PHE A 109 -12.98 -15.34 -0.18
CA PHE A 109 -13.63 -15.15 1.10
C PHE A 109 -14.74 -14.10 1.10
N ASN A 110 -14.60 -12.99 0.36
CA ASN A 110 -15.64 -11.96 0.27
C ASN A 110 -16.95 -12.48 -0.36
N LYS A 111 -16.92 -13.57 -1.13
CA LYS A 111 -18.15 -14.22 -1.62
C LYS A 111 -18.93 -14.93 -0.51
N PHE A 112 -18.24 -15.33 0.56
CA PHE A 112 -18.82 -16.14 1.63
C PHE A 112 -18.97 -15.37 2.94
N ILE A 113 -18.22 -14.29 3.15
CA ILE A 113 -18.23 -13.51 4.38
C ILE A 113 -19.06 -12.25 4.16
N THR A 114 -20.24 -12.19 4.79
CA THR A 114 -21.04 -10.96 4.93
C THR A 114 -20.86 -10.38 6.33
N ARG A 115 -21.15 -9.09 6.50
CA ARG A 115 -20.93 -8.35 7.77
C ARG A 115 -21.62 -8.98 8.99
N ASN A 116 -22.64 -9.81 8.78
CA ASN A 116 -23.44 -10.44 9.83
C ASN A 116 -23.20 -11.96 9.95
N ILE A 117 -22.19 -12.51 9.29
CA ILE A 117 -21.90 -13.94 9.39
C ILE A 117 -21.21 -14.26 10.72
N SER A 118 -21.73 -15.24 11.45
CA SER A 118 -21.10 -15.76 12.66
C SER A 118 -19.96 -16.73 12.32
N LEU A 119 -18.99 -16.85 13.23
CA LEU A 119 -17.86 -17.78 13.07
C LEU A 119 -18.30 -19.24 12.86
N ILE A 120 -19.43 -19.63 13.46
CA ILE A 120 -20.03 -20.97 13.31
C ILE A 120 -20.58 -21.18 11.90
N GLN A 121 -21.19 -20.16 11.30
CA GLN A 121 -21.73 -20.22 9.94
C GLN A 121 -20.63 -20.24 8.87
N PHE A 122 -19.43 -19.74 9.19
CA PHE A 122 -18.28 -19.74 8.29
C PHE A 122 -17.53 -21.08 8.24
N VAL A 123 -17.57 -21.86 9.32
CA VAL A 123 -16.81 -23.12 9.48
C VAL A 123 -17.60 -24.37 9.03
N LYS A 124 -18.90 -24.21 8.73
CA LYS A 124 -19.73 -25.27 8.12
C LYS A 124 -19.55 -25.32 6.61
#